data_AF-A0AAD7EFT0-F1
#
_entry.id   AF-A0AAD7EFT0-F1
#
_cell.length_a   1.000
_cell.length_b   1.000
_cell.length_c   1.000
_cell.angle_alpha   90.00
_cell.angle_beta   90.00
_cell.angle_gamma   90.00
#
_symmetry.space_group_name_H-M   'P 1'
#
loop_
_entity.id
_entity.type
_entity.pdbx_description
1 polymer ?
#
loop_
_entity_poly.entity_id
_entity_poly.type
_entity_poly.pdbx_seq_one_letter_code
_entity_poly.pdbx_strand_id
1 'polypeptide(L)'
;INADLGSSAKKWAVSVALPDIKSHLVETLNLEWTRSHSALLLPEEVTFCWHGGILLEPNTANMTLGQFYAFYSTPSHAPIYLTTVPTQWKMMAKQGKTPTVFLELYIDLTAFTLRQNFGRGSAGDSDDDMGSCLRITSSVAGRKQTRTLSSTSEGANRDYGANKHCNSSAITVHKVSPVTLKKIVCIVDHTTGVPDFEESLDEISGNIRDSHFGKGAMKYAYDFKSMDGQALVAKRFYRISDSDEMGPPITVLENRTQIYLELRHLMVGAYFLKQFFMAAKRQGVDVYTAIEFADAWLGQEIQVIPTKASGAAKVDDTHEGITWLVETKRATTVEHFTFTLNHQTRRQDLCAKTIHAFAHFTYGNSQKSIVLADIQGNFYNCCSFLKLINYHRHSCTPRCDSGIGDFGVEGIRSLIQDHHCGDICRSLGLHESV
;
A
#
# COMPACT_ATOMS: atom_id res chain seq x y z
N ILE A 1 -2.07 22.45 10.16
CA ILE A 1 -2.55 22.29 8.77
C ILE A 1 -1.94 23.43 7.96
N ASN A 2 -0.97 23.16 7.09
CA ASN A 2 -0.32 24.20 6.29
C ASN A 2 -1.14 24.40 5.00
N ALA A 3 -1.66 25.60 4.77
CA ALA A 3 -2.77 25.82 3.83
C ALA A 3 -2.36 26.17 2.38
N ASP A 4 -1.06 26.17 2.06
CA ASP A 4 -0.57 26.91 0.89
C ASP A 4 0.12 26.06 -0.20
N LEU A 5 -0.33 24.81 -0.39
CA LEU A 5 0.16 23.93 -1.46
C LEU A 5 -0.60 24.08 -2.79
N GLY A 6 -1.50 25.06 -2.87
CA GLY A 6 -2.23 25.41 -4.09
C GLY A 6 -3.45 24.54 -4.40
N SER A 7 -3.95 24.65 -5.63
CA SER A 7 -5.09 23.88 -6.12
C SER A 7 -4.85 23.41 -7.55
N SER A 8 -5.33 22.22 -7.90
CA SER A 8 -5.18 21.65 -9.23
C SER A 8 -6.46 20.94 -9.68
N ALA A 9 -6.63 20.82 -11.01
CA ALA A 9 -7.73 20.07 -11.61
C ALA A 9 -7.16 19.12 -12.67
N LYS A 10 -7.55 17.85 -12.62
CA LYS A 10 -7.12 16.81 -13.56
C LYS A 10 -8.27 15.89 -13.91
N LYS A 11 -8.32 15.43 -15.17
CA LYS A 11 -9.28 14.43 -15.63
C LYS A 11 -8.75 13.04 -15.36
N TRP A 12 -9.64 12.17 -14.90
CA TRP A 12 -9.36 10.77 -14.58
C TRP A 12 -10.40 9.87 -15.22
N ALA A 13 -10.02 8.64 -15.56
CA ALA A 13 -10.99 7.64 -15.99
C ALA A 13 -11.83 7.18 -14.79
N VAL A 14 -13.11 6.89 -15.01
CA VAL A 14 -14.04 6.47 -13.95
C VAL A 14 -13.63 5.16 -13.26
N SER A 15 -12.80 4.35 -13.91
CA SER A 15 -12.27 3.09 -13.38
C SER A 15 -11.06 3.26 -12.45
N VAL A 16 -10.49 4.47 -12.34
CA VAL A 16 -9.33 4.72 -11.47
C VAL A 16 -9.78 4.78 -10.01
N ALA A 17 -9.08 4.09 -9.11
CA ALA A 17 -9.38 4.11 -7.69
C ALA A 17 -9.00 5.46 -7.05
N LEU A 18 -9.82 5.97 -6.13
CA LEU A 18 -9.49 7.19 -5.39
C LEU A 18 -8.12 7.14 -4.69
N PRO A 19 -7.69 6.01 -4.09
CA PRO A 19 -6.36 5.92 -3.50
C PRO A 19 -5.22 6.11 -4.52
N ASP A 20 -5.40 5.62 -5.75
CA ASP A 20 -4.42 5.83 -6.84
C ASP A 20 -4.36 7.31 -7.24
N ILE A 21 -5.51 7.99 -7.28
CA ILE A 21 -5.58 9.44 -7.50
C ILE A 21 -4.86 10.18 -6.36
N LYS A 22 -5.09 9.78 -5.10
CA LYS A 22 -4.42 10.34 -3.91
C LYS A 22 -2.90 10.21 -4.03
N SER A 23 -2.43 9.01 -4.34
CA SER A 23 -1.00 8.70 -4.48
C SER A 23 -0.35 9.57 -5.55
N HIS A 24 -0.99 9.71 -6.71
CA HIS A 24 -0.48 10.57 -7.79
C HIS A 24 -0.46 12.06 -7.41
N LEU A 25 -1.46 12.54 -6.67
CA LEU A 25 -1.47 13.92 -6.19
C LEU A 25 -0.34 14.15 -5.17
N VAL A 26 -0.07 13.19 -4.29
CA VAL A 26 1.06 13.23 -3.36
C VAL A 26 2.41 13.26 -4.09
N GLU A 27 2.59 12.43 -5.11
CA GLU A 27 3.78 12.46 -5.97
C GLU A 27 3.98 13.84 -6.60
N THR A 28 2.91 14.46 -7.09
CA THR A 28 2.95 15.80 -7.67
C THR A 28 3.28 16.86 -6.62
N LEU A 29 2.65 16.79 -5.44
CA LEU A 29 2.91 17.70 -4.32
C LEU A 29 4.35 17.59 -3.80
N ASN A 30 4.92 16.38 -3.82
CA ASN A 30 6.29 16.11 -3.38
C ASN A 30 7.37 16.85 -4.18
N LEU A 31 7.07 17.30 -5.40
CA LEU A 31 7.97 18.15 -6.21
C LEU A 31 8.23 19.52 -5.56
N GLU A 32 7.24 20.03 -4.83
CA GLU A 32 7.31 21.31 -4.12
C GLU A 32 7.59 21.11 -2.63
N TRP A 33 6.96 20.11 -2.01
CA TRP A 33 7.10 19.81 -0.57
C TRP A 33 8.55 19.64 -0.12
N THR A 34 9.35 18.95 -0.95
CA THR A 34 10.77 18.65 -0.67
C THR A 34 11.68 19.88 -0.69
N ARG A 35 11.21 21.03 -1.19
CA ARG A 35 11.95 22.29 -1.09
C ARG A 35 12.03 22.81 0.34
N SER A 36 11.11 22.40 1.21
CA SER A 36 11.03 22.87 2.59
C SER A 36 11.10 21.76 3.64
N HIS A 37 11.09 20.50 3.23
CA HIS A 37 11.09 19.35 4.14
C HIS A 37 12.10 18.30 3.70
N SER A 38 12.73 17.64 4.67
CA SER A 38 13.79 16.63 4.43
C SER A 38 13.29 15.30 3.87
N ALA A 39 11.97 15.09 3.78
CA ALA A 39 11.42 13.84 3.29
C ALA A 39 10.13 14.03 2.52
N LEU A 40 9.86 13.05 1.65
CA LEU A 40 8.62 12.92 0.89
C LEU A 40 7.43 12.69 1.83
N LEU A 41 6.29 13.30 1.52
CA LEU A 41 4.99 12.89 2.02
C LEU A 41 4.64 11.51 1.49
N LEU A 42 4.04 10.70 2.34
CA LEU A 42 3.47 9.41 1.97
C LEU A 42 1.94 9.52 1.78
N PRO A 43 1.32 8.69 0.93
CA PRO A 43 -0.14 8.66 0.78
C PRO A 43 -0.90 8.41 2.08
N GLU A 44 -0.30 7.73 3.05
CA GLU A 44 -0.89 7.43 4.36
C GLU A 44 -0.87 8.64 5.29
N GLU A 45 -0.04 9.64 5.01
CA GLU A 45 0.08 10.88 5.79
C GLU A 45 -0.87 11.97 5.27
N VAL A 46 -1.69 11.63 4.29
CA VAL A 46 -2.67 12.53 3.71
C VAL A 46 -4.06 11.93 3.67
N THR A 47 -5.05 12.79 3.89
CA THR A 47 -6.47 12.43 3.89
C THR A 47 -7.21 13.29 2.88
N PHE A 48 -8.07 12.65 2.09
CA PHE A 48 -9.07 13.37 1.30
C PHE A 48 -10.25 13.76 2.18
N CYS A 49 -10.67 15.01 2.02
CA CYS A 49 -11.91 15.53 2.56
C CYS A 49 -12.70 16.16 1.41
N TRP A 50 -14.01 16.26 1.55
CA TRP A 50 -14.81 17.17 0.75
C TRP A 50 -14.48 18.62 1.09
N HIS A 51 -14.84 19.54 0.19
CA HIS A 51 -14.69 20.96 0.43
C HIS A 51 -15.31 21.39 1.78
N GLY A 52 -14.58 22.21 2.53
CA GLY A 52 -15.00 22.62 3.88
C GLY A 52 -14.61 21.61 4.96
N GLY A 53 -13.63 20.75 4.70
CA GLY A 53 -13.11 19.79 5.67
C GLY A 53 -14.07 18.66 6.06
N ILE A 54 -15.11 18.40 5.26
CA ILE A 54 -16.07 17.33 5.56
C ILE A 54 -15.41 15.98 5.24
N LEU A 55 -15.34 15.08 6.22
CA LEU A 55 -14.75 13.76 6.04
C LEU A 55 -15.52 12.93 5.02
N LEU A 56 -14.80 12.05 4.32
CA LEU A 56 -15.44 11.03 3.48
C LEU A 56 -16.24 10.05 4.35
N GLU A 57 -17.32 9.53 3.79
CA GLU A 57 -18.11 8.50 4.46
C GLU A 57 -17.34 7.17 4.51
N PRO A 58 -17.59 6.33 5.53
CA PRO A 58 -16.95 5.03 5.64
C PRO A 58 -17.03 4.22 4.34
N ASN A 59 -15.95 3.51 4.00
CA ASN A 59 -15.82 2.67 2.80
C ASN A 59 -15.83 3.39 1.43
N THR A 60 -16.02 4.72 1.38
CA THR A 60 -16.00 5.45 0.09
C THR A 60 -14.60 5.78 -0.40
N ALA A 61 -13.63 5.92 0.51
CA ALA A 61 -12.25 6.32 0.19
C ALA A 61 -11.50 5.34 -0.74
N ASN A 62 -11.95 4.08 -0.83
CA ASN A 62 -11.33 3.02 -1.63
C ASN A 62 -12.10 2.70 -2.93
N MET A 63 -13.16 3.45 -3.24
CA MET A 63 -13.96 3.24 -4.45
C MET A 63 -13.21 3.70 -5.71
N THR A 64 -13.61 3.15 -6.86
CA THR A 64 -13.30 3.79 -8.16
C THR A 64 -13.98 5.15 -8.25
N LEU A 65 -13.40 6.09 -9.00
CA LEU A 65 -13.94 7.43 -9.15
C LEU A 65 -15.40 7.42 -9.64
N GLY A 66 -15.75 6.47 -10.51
CA GLY A 66 -17.13 6.27 -10.98
C GLY A 66 -18.07 5.82 -9.88
N GLN A 67 -17.68 4.80 -9.09
CA GLN A 67 -18.46 4.33 -7.94
C GLN A 67 -18.61 5.43 -6.87
N PHE A 68 -17.52 6.15 -6.58
CA PHE A 68 -17.50 7.25 -5.64
C PHE A 68 -18.46 8.36 -6.07
N TYR A 69 -18.39 8.82 -7.32
CA TYR A 69 -19.30 9.83 -7.84
C TYR A 69 -20.75 9.35 -7.81
N ALA A 70 -21.02 8.10 -8.21
CA ALA A 70 -22.36 7.54 -8.22
C ALA A 70 -22.97 7.47 -6.80
N PHE A 71 -22.18 7.06 -5.80
CA PHE A 71 -22.59 7.03 -4.38
C PHE A 71 -23.04 8.41 -3.90
N TYR A 72 -22.21 9.44 -4.13
CA TYR A 72 -22.48 10.81 -3.71
C TYR A 72 -23.47 11.57 -4.60
N SER A 73 -23.84 11.03 -5.77
CA SER A 73 -24.87 11.59 -6.65
C SER A 73 -26.29 11.20 -6.26
N THR A 74 -26.45 10.36 -5.25
CA THR A 74 -27.78 9.99 -4.73
C THR A 74 -28.49 11.22 -4.13
N PRO A 75 -29.84 11.28 -4.18
CA PRO A 75 -30.59 12.48 -3.77
C PRO A 75 -30.34 12.94 -2.32
N SER A 76 -29.99 12.02 -1.42
CA SER A 76 -29.66 12.33 -0.03
C SER A 76 -28.28 12.95 0.15
N HIS A 77 -27.32 12.63 -0.72
CA HIS A 77 -25.92 13.04 -0.58
C HIS A 77 -25.58 14.25 -1.47
N ALA A 78 -26.11 14.30 -2.70
CA ALA A 78 -25.72 15.30 -3.69
C ALA A 78 -25.84 16.76 -3.18
N PRO A 79 -26.90 17.16 -2.43
CA PRO A 79 -27.03 18.52 -1.91
C PRO A 79 -25.99 18.93 -0.87
N ILE A 80 -25.30 17.96 -0.27
CA ILE A 80 -24.27 18.18 0.77
C ILE A 80 -22.90 18.25 0.10
N TYR A 81 -22.60 17.25 -0.74
CA TYR A 81 -21.24 16.98 -1.21
C TYR A 81 -20.93 17.54 -2.61
N LEU A 82 -21.91 17.56 -3.52
CA LEU A 82 -21.66 17.89 -4.93
C LEU A 82 -22.06 19.34 -5.30
N THR A 83 -22.92 19.97 -4.50
CA THR A 83 -23.33 21.37 -4.68
C THR A 83 -22.33 22.36 -4.08
N THR A 84 -21.54 21.91 -3.10
CA THR A 84 -20.58 22.72 -2.35
C THR A 84 -19.29 22.89 -3.14
N VAL A 85 -19.30 23.85 -4.08
CA VAL A 85 -18.18 24.13 -4.99
C VAL A 85 -17.31 25.27 -4.45
N PRO A 86 -15.98 25.07 -4.30
CA PRO A 86 -15.06 26.14 -3.91
C PRO A 86 -15.15 27.34 -4.85
N THR A 87 -15.02 28.55 -4.30
CA THR A 87 -15.24 29.79 -5.07
C THR A 87 -14.36 29.88 -6.33
N GLN A 88 -13.09 29.45 -6.25
CA GLN A 88 -12.19 29.46 -7.41
C GLN A 88 -12.62 28.52 -8.56
N TRP A 89 -13.46 27.52 -8.29
CA TRP A 89 -13.89 26.52 -9.27
C TRP A 89 -15.35 26.65 -9.73
N LYS A 90 -16.08 27.67 -9.25
CA LYS A 90 -17.51 27.88 -9.58
C LYS A 90 -17.75 28.01 -11.09
N MET A 91 -16.84 28.67 -11.83
CA MET A 91 -16.98 28.79 -13.28
C MET A 91 -16.86 27.44 -13.99
N MET A 92 -15.91 26.60 -13.58
CA MET A 92 -15.71 25.26 -14.13
C MET A 92 -16.93 24.37 -13.87
N ALA A 93 -17.50 24.43 -12.67
CA ALA A 93 -18.70 23.67 -12.32
C ALA A 93 -19.94 24.12 -13.12
N LYS A 94 -20.11 25.43 -13.37
CA LYS A 94 -21.25 25.96 -14.14
C LYS A 94 -21.18 25.63 -15.63
N GLN A 95 -19.99 25.58 -16.21
CA GLN A 95 -19.79 25.36 -17.64
C GLN A 95 -19.59 23.87 -17.99
N GLY A 96 -19.24 23.04 -17.00
CA GLY A 96 -18.89 21.65 -17.20
C GLY A 96 -20.09 20.77 -17.53
N LYS A 97 -20.08 20.16 -18.72
CA LYS A 97 -20.91 18.97 -19.02
C LYS A 97 -20.37 17.70 -18.34
N THR A 98 -19.18 17.77 -17.77
CA THR A 98 -18.48 16.63 -17.17
C THR A 98 -18.73 16.57 -15.66
N PRO A 99 -19.14 15.40 -15.12
CA PRO A 99 -19.12 15.12 -13.69
C PRO A 99 -17.81 15.56 -13.05
N THR A 100 -17.90 16.36 -11.99
CA THR A 100 -16.74 16.92 -11.29
C THR A 100 -16.93 16.75 -9.78
N VAL A 101 -15.86 16.40 -9.08
CA VAL A 101 -15.80 16.34 -7.61
C VAL A 101 -14.74 17.32 -7.12
N PHE A 102 -14.98 17.95 -5.98
CA PHE A 102 -14.05 18.90 -5.36
C PHE A 102 -13.61 18.35 -4.01
N LEU A 103 -12.36 17.87 -3.97
CA LEU A 103 -11.75 17.31 -2.77
C LEU A 103 -10.61 18.21 -2.30
N GLU A 104 -10.45 18.29 -0.99
CA GLU A 104 -9.32 18.89 -0.29
C GLU A 104 -8.39 17.77 0.18
N LEU A 105 -7.08 18.02 0.16
CA LEU A 105 -6.08 17.11 0.69
C LEU A 105 -5.49 17.70 1.97
N TYR A 106 -5.68 17.02 3.09
CA TYR A 106 -5.12 17.39 4.39
C TYR A 106 -3.89 16.56 4.70
N ILE A 107 -2.85 17.20 5.21
CA ILE A 107 -1.61 16.55 5.66
C ILE A 107 -1.66 16.35 7.17
N ASP A 108 -1.49 15.10 7.60
CA ASP A 108 -1.24 14.76 9.01
C ASP A 108 0.23 15.02 9.35
N LEU A 109 0.50 16.25 9.79
CA LEU A 109 1.83 16.67 10.23
C LEU A 109 2.34 15.84 11.41
N THR A 110 1.45 15.31 12.26
CA THR A 110 1.86 14.49 13.40
C THR A 110 2.43 13.17 12.91
N ALA A 111 1.73 12.50 12.00
CA ALA A 111 2.21 11.25 11.38
C ALA A 111 3.54 11.46 10.64
N PHE A 112 3.65 12.55 9.88
CA PHE A 112 4.87 12.93 9.15
C PHE A 112 6.06 13.18 10.08
N THR A 113 5.90 14.06 11.07
CA THR A 113 6.98 14.40 12.02
C THR A 113 7.42 13.19 12.82
N LEU A 114 6.48 12.35 13.25
CA LEU A 114 6.80 11.15 14.00
C LEU A 114 7.64 10.18 13.13
N ARG A 115 7.28 9.96 11.86
CA ARG A 115 8.11 9.15 10.95
C ARG A 115 9.52 9.74 10.75
N GLN A 116 9.64 11.06 10.61
CA GLN A 116 10.95 11.72 10.50
C GLN A 116 11.84 11.46 11.72
N ASN A 117 11.25 11.47 12.92
CA ASN A 117 12.00 11.24 14.15
C ASN A 117 12.46 9.79 14.29
N PHE A 118 11.63 8.82 13.90
CA PHE A 118 12.01 7.40 13.93
C PHE A 118 13.13 7.06 12.92
N GLY A 119 13.21 7.75 11.78
CA GLY A 119 14.24 7.50 10.76
C GLY A 119 15.65 8.01 11.11
N ARG A 120 15.81 8.86 12.13
CA ARG A 120 17.13 9.44 12.50
C ARG A 120 17.86 8.66 13.60
N GLY A 121 17.27 7.63 14.19
CA GLY A 121 17.75 6.97 15.41
C GLY A 121 18.77 5.84 15.25
N SER A 122 19.54 5.74 14.16
CA SER A 122 20.53 4.64 14.02
C SER A 122 21.88 5.01 13.40
N ALA A 123 22.23 6.30 13.39
CA ALA A 123 23.64 6.70 13.27
C ALA A 123 24.08 7.12 14.67
N GLY A 124 24.87 6.26 15.33
CA GLY A 124 25.23 6.41 16.73
C GLY A 124 25.89 7.75 17.03
N ASP A 125 25.45 8.38 18.12
CA ASP A 125 26.36 9.04 19.04
C ASP A 125 25.68 9.25 20.40
N SER A 126 26.43 8.87 21.44
CA SER A 126 26.37 9.21 22.86
C SER A 126 25.03 9.54 23.56
N ASP A 127 24.75 8.74 24.59
CA ASP A 127 24.07 9.12 25.83
C ASP A 127 24.38 10.58 26.24
N ASP A 128 23.32 11.35 26.43
CA ASP A 128 23.10 12.36 27.48
C ASP A 128 22.14 13.43 26.93
N ASP A 129 20.86 13.33 27.28
CA ASP A 129 20.13 14.41 27.97
C ASP A 129 18.63 14.07 28.01
N MET A 130 18.15 13.78 29.22
CA MET A 130 16.77 13.51 29.52
C MET A 130 16.16 14.80 30.10
N GLY A 131 15.35 15.54 29.33
CA GLY A 131 14.71 16.72 29.90
C GLY A 131 13.70 17.48 29.05
N SER A 132 12.46 17.54 29.56
CA SER A 132 11.45 18.59 29.35
C SER A 132 10.63 18.56 28.04
N CYS A 133 9.38 18.09 28.02
CA CYS A 133 8.17 18.73 28.57
C CYS A 133 7.80 20.07 27.90
N LEU A 134 6.71 20.07 27.11
CA LEU A 134 5.77 21.18 26.87
C LEU A 134 4.42 20.54 26.47
N ARG A 135 3.45 20.29 27.36
CA ARG A 135 2.54 21.22 28.04
C ARG A 135 2.03 22.36 27.15
N ILE A 136 0.91 22.09 26.47
CA ILE A 136 0.02 23.09 25.89
C ILE A 136 -1.00 23.46 26.97
N THR A 137 -0.90 24.67 27.53
CA THR A 137 -1.96 25.28 28.34
C THR A 137 -2.43 26.57 27.70
N SER A 138 -3.75 26.74 27.81
CA SER A 138 -4.61 27.79 27.29
C SER A 138 -4.41 29.18 27.91
N SER A 139 -4.98 30.16 27.20
CA SER A 139 -5.52 31.46 27.62
C SER A 139 -4.57 32.59 28.04
N VAL A 140 -4.58 33.67 27.26
CA VAL A 140 -4.62 35.06 27.78
C VAL A 140 -5.45 35.92 26.83
N ALA A 141 -6.44 36.61 27.40
CA ALA A 141 -7.23 37.66 26.76
C ALA A 141 -6.52 39.02 26.88
N GLY A 142 -6.67 39.84 25.83
CA GLY A 142 -6.79 41.29 25.92
C GLY A 142 -5.52 42.13 25.79
N ARG A 143 -5.38 42.82 24.64
CA ARG A 143 -5.12 44.26 24.66
C ARG A 143 -5.57 44.93 23.35
N LYS A 144 -6.49 45.89 23.48
CA LYS A 144 -6.86 46.85 22.44
C LYS A 144 -5.67 47.77 22.17
N GLN A 145 -5.27 47.88 20.90
CA GLN A 145 -4.58 49.06 20.38
C GLN A 145 -5.24 49.50 19.08
N THR A 146 -5.90 50.65 19.18
CA THR A 146 -6.33 51.49 18.08
C THR A 146 -5.09 52.19 17.52
N ARG A 147 -4.85 52.12 16.20
CA ARG A 147 -4.40 53.26 15.38
C ARG A 147 -4.35 52.94 13.89
N THR A 148 -5.21 53.68 13.19
CA THR A 148 -4.96 54.47 11.98
C THR A 148 -4.48 53.78 10.71
N LEU A 149 -5.41 53.82 9.75
CA LEU A 149 -5.24 53.67 8.31
C LEU A 149 -4.03 54.43 7.77
N SER A 150 -3.16 53.71 7.08
CA SER A 150 -2.43 54.24 5.93
C SER A 150 -2.42 53.18 4.83
N SER A 151 -3.00 53.60 3.71
CA SER A 151 -3.05 52.96 2.41
C SER A 151 -1.75 52.30 1.96
N THR A 152 -1.83 51.02 1.60
CA THR A 152 -1.22 50.39 0.41
C THR A 152 -1.65 48.92 0.41
N SER A 153 -2.72 48.64 -0.32
CA SER A 153 -3.22 47.28 -0.53
C SER A 153 -2.36 46.59 -1.60
N GLU A 154 -1.26 45.96 -1.18
CA GLU A 154 -0.62 44.89 -1.94
C GLU A 154 -1.14 43.54 -1.41
N GLY A 155 -2.36 43.21 -1.80
CA GLY A 155 -2.88 41.86 -1.65
C GLY A 155 -2.19 40.95 -2.66
N ALA A 156 -1.14 40.27 -2.22
CA ALA A 156 -0.53 39.17 -2.96
C ALA A 156 -1.48 37.96 -2.94
N ASN A 157 -2.56 38.03 -3.73
CA ASN A 157 -3.20 36.83 -4.25
C ASN A 157 -2.16 36.17 -5.17
N ARG A 158 -1.46 35.16 -4.67
CA ARG A 158 -0.79 34.16 -5.52
C ARG A 158 -1.90 33.33 -6.18
N ASP A 159 -2.58 33.95 -7.14
CA ASP A 159 -3.21 33.20 -8.21
C ASP A 159 -2.07 32.43 -8.89
N TYR A 160 -2.10 31.11 -8.73
CA TYR A 160 -1.35 30.23 -9.61
C TYR A 160 -1.83 30.54 -11.01
N GLY A 161 -1.08 31.40 -11.72
CA GLY A 161 -1.24 31.58 -13.13
C GLY A 161 -1.25 30.19 -13.73
N ALA A 162 -2.40 29.80 -14.27
CA ALA A 162 -2.53 28.57 -15.02
C ALA A 162 -1.37 28.56 -15.99
N ASN A 163 -0.39 27.68 -15.76
CA ASN A 163 0.65 27.44 -16.73
C ASN A 163 -0.13 27.09 -18.01
N LYS A 164 -0.13 28.03 -18.97
CA LYS A 164 -0.74 27.90 -20.31
C LYS A 164 -0.06 26.81 -21.15
N HIS A 165 0.66 25.91 -20.51
CA HIS A 165 1.08 24.62 -21.00
C HIS A 165 0.29 23.53 -20.29
N CYS A 166 -1.04 23.58 -20.40
CA CYS A 166 -1.79 22.35 -20.60
C CYS A 166 -1.39 21.80 -21.98
N ASN A 167 -0.14 21.33 -22.11
CA ASN A 167 0.18 20.36 -23.13
C ASN A 167 -0.82 19.23 -22.89
N SER A 168 -1.75 19.07 -23.83
CA SER A 168 -2.56 17.87 -23.94
C SER A 168 -1.59 16.71 -23.75
N SER A 169 -1.64 16.08 -22.58
CA SER A 169 -0.74 14.99 -22.26
C SER A 169 -0.98 13.96 -23.33
N ALA A 170 -0.05 13.85 -24.28
CA ALA A 170 -0.17 12.95 -25.41
C ALA A 170 -0.51 11.58 -24.81
N ILE A 171 -1.60 10.98 -25.30
CA ILE A 171 -2.03 9.66 -24.84
C ILE A 171 -0.81 8.77 -24.91
N THR A 172 -0.26 8.42 -23.75
CA THR A 172 0.96 7.65 -23.68
C THR A 172 0.57 6.23 -24.02
N VAL A 173 0.73 5.87 -25.30
CA VAL A 173 0.49 4.50 -25.76
C VAL A 173 1.56 3.63 -25.12
N HIS A 174 1.16 2.90 -24.09
CA HIS A 174 2.04 1.96 -23.42
C HIS A 174 2.30 0.77 -24.34
N LYS A 175 3.57 0.48 -24.61
CA LYS A 175 3.97 -0.70 -25.36
C LYS A 175 3.70 -1.97 -24.53
N VAL A 176 3.20 -3.00 -25.19
CA VAL A 176 2.89 -4.30 -24.60
C VAL A 176 3.52 -5.40 -25.44
N SER A 177 3.93 -6.49 -24.80
CA SER A 177 4.47 -7.70 -25.40
C SER A 177 3.47 -8.85 -25.20
N PRO A 178 3.19 -9.68 -26.23
CA PRO A 178 2.44 -10.91 -26.03
C PRO A 178 3.24 -11.86 -25.12
N VAL A 179 2.52 -12.56 -24.24
CA VAL A 179 3.11 -13.53 -23.32
C VAL A 179 2.22 -14.76 -23.16
N THR A 180 2.82 -15.95 -23.11
CA THR A 180 2.17 -17.19 -22.67
C THR A 180 2.87 -17.72 -21.43
N LEU A 181 2.08 -17.96 -20.37
CA LEU A 181 2.56 -18.39 -19.06
C LEU A 181 2.04 -19.79 -18.75
N LYS A 182 2.94 -20.73 -18.45
CA LYS A 182 2.60 -22.00 -17.81
C LYS A 182 2.29 -21.75 -16.34
N LYS A 183 1.10 -22.14 -15.89
CA LYS A 183 0.63 -21.88 -14.53
C LYS A 183 1.15 -22.94 -13.56
N ILE A 184 1.71 -22.49 -12.44
CA ILE A 184 2.16 -23.33 -11.34
C ILE A 184 1.46 -22.83 -10.07
N VAL A 185 0.84 -23.74 -9.33
CA VAL A 185 0.10 -23.44 -8.11
C VAL A 185 0.82 -23.99 -6.89
N CYS A 186 0.59 -23.37 -5.74
CA CYS A 186 1.10 -23.84 -4.46
C CYS A 186 -0.09 -24.29 -3.61
N ILE A 187 -0.09 -25.56 -3.22
CA ILE A 187 -1.14 -26.18 -2.42
C ILE A 187 -0.59 -26.44 -1.04
N VAL A 188 -1.34 -26.04 0.00
CA VAL A 188 -0.95 -26.26 1.39
C VAL A 188 -1.78 -27.39 1.94
N ASP A 189 -1.10 -28.43 2.43
CA ASP A 189 -1.76 -29.51 3.13
C ASP A 189 -2.49 -28.95 4.36
N HIS A 190 -3.79 -29.19 4.43
CA HIS A 190 -4.68 -28.59 5.42
C HIS A 190 -4.48 -29.13 6.84
N THR A 191 -3.74 -30.24 7.00
CA THR A 191 -3.49 -30.87 8.29
C THR A 191 -2.14 -30.44 8.86
N THR A 192 -1.11 -30.43 8.00
CA THR A 192 0.28 -30.19 8.38
C THR A 192 0.72 -28.75 8.13
N GLY A 193 0.03 -28.01 7.26
CA GLY A 193 0.46 -26.68 6.82
C GLY A 193 1.66 -26.70 5.87
N VAL A 194 2.07 -27.87 5.36
CA VAL A 194 3.20 -28.02 4.45
C VAL A 194 2.76 -27.64 3.02
N PRO A 195 3.44 -26.66 2.38
CA PRO A 195 3.17 -26.29 1.00
C PRO A 195 3.91 -27.21 0.01
N ASP A 196 3.25 -27.52 -1.09
CA ASP A 196 3.78 -28.23 -2.25
C ASP A 196 3.41 -27.50 -3.55
N PHE A 197 4.20 -27.70 -4.61
CA PHE A 197 4.00 -27.02 -5.89
C PHE A 197 3.54 -28.03 -6.95
N GLU A 198 2.44 -27.69 -7.62
CA GLU A 198 1.90 -28.48 -8.72
C GLU A 198 1.90 -27.63 -10.00
N GLU A 199 2.45 -28.20 -11.06
CA GLU A 199 2.31 -27.62 -12.40
C GLU A 199 0.89 -27.87 -12.90
N SER A 200 0.17 -26.80 -13.23
CA SER A 200 -1.12 -26.93 -13.90
C SER A 200 -0.91 -27.22 -15.38
N LEU A 201 -1.85 -27.92 -15.99
CA LEU A 201 -1.97 -28.04 -17.44
C LEU A 201 -2.49 -26.74 -18.09
N ASP A 202 -2.90 -25.76 -17.27
CA ASP A 202 -3.37 -24.47 -17.75
C ASP A 202 -2.23 -23.59 -18.29
N GLU A 203 -2.38 -23.14 -19.52
CA GLU A 203 -1.57 -22.07 -20.10
C GLU A 203 -2.39 -20.78 -20.17
N ILE A 204 -1.83 -19.69 -19.66
CA ILE A 204 -2.49 -18.39 -19.65
C ILE A 204 -1.76 -17.47 -20.62
N SER A 205 -2.41 -17.20 -21.74
CA SER A 205 -1.94 -16.24 -22.75
C SER A 205 -2.50 -14.85 -22.51
N GLY A 206 -1.74 -13.82 -22.88
CA GLY A 206 -2.16 -12.43 -22.75
C GLY A 206 -1.11 -11.43 -23.24
N ASN A 207 -1.19 -10.21 -22.73
CA ASN A 207 -0.25 -9.14 -23.00
C ASN A 207 0.30 -8.56 -21.70
N ILE A 208 1.62 -8.52 -21.57
CA ILE A 208 2.32 -7.86 -20.46
C ILE A 208 2.88 -6.52 -20.93
N ARG A 209 2.77 -5.48 -20.11
CA ARG A 209 3.32 -4.17 -20.44
C ARG A 209 4.86 -4.20 -20.43
N ASP A 210 5.50 -3.55 -21.39
CA ASP A 210 6.97 -3.52 -21.51
C ASP A 210 7.65 -2.79 -20.35
N SER A 211 6.95 -1.81 -19.76
CA SER A 211 7.41 -1.00 -18.64
C SER A 211 6.63 -1.38 -17.37
N HIS A 212 7.33 -1.51 -16.25
CA HIS A 212 6.71 -1.63 -14.95
C HIS A 212 5.87 -0.38 -14.63
N PHE A 213 4.76 -0.55 -13.92
CA PHE A 213 3.94 0.55 -13.40
C PHE A 213 4.19 0.78 -11.90
N GLY A 214 4.75 -0.22 -11.21
CA GLY A 214 5.09 -0.15 -9.79
C GLY A 214 6.49 -0.71 -9.53
N LYS A 215 7.19 -0.11 -8.57
CA LYS A 215 8.51 -0.53 -8.11
C LYS A 215 8.50 -0.57 -6.59
N GLY A 216 8.74 -1.75 -6.02
CA GLY A 216 9.05 -1.90 -4.59
C GLY A 216 10.56 -1.90 -4.35
N ALA A 217 10.96 -2.21 -3.10
CA ALA A 217 12.38 -2.31 -2.75
C ALA A 217 13.15 -3.35 -3.57
N MET A 218 12.50 -4.46 -3.94
CA MET A 218 13.16 -5.59 -4.62
C MET A 218 12.50 -6.03 -5.92
N LYS A 219 11.24 -5.62 -6.16
CA LYS A 219 10.40 -6.14 -7.25
C LYS A 219 9.85 -5.05 -8.15
N TYR A 220 9.70 -5.39 -9.42
CA TYR A 220 8.90 -4.64 -10.37
C TYR A 220 7.52 -5.28 -10.51
N ALA A 221 6.50 -4.44 -10.69
CA ALA A 221 5.13 -4.84 -10.98
C ALA A 221 4.74 -4.37 -12.38
N TYR A 222 4.21 -5.29 -13.18
CA TYR A 222 3.82 -5.08 -14.56
C TYR A 222 2.33 -5.35 -14.74
N ASP A 223 1.70 -4.54 -15.61
CA ASP A 223 0.32 -4.79 -16.01
C ASP A 223 0.29 -6.02 -16.91
N PHE A 224 -0.49 -7.02 -16.52
CA PHE A 224 -0.74 -8.22 -17.32
C PHE A 224 -2.24 -8.31 -17.62
N LYS A 225 -2.61 -8.35 -18.89
CA LYS A 225 -3.99 -8.56 -19.32
C LYS A 225 -4.08 -9.88 -20.06
N SER A 226 -4.77 -10.85 -19.46
CA SER A 226 -5.01 -12.15 -20.08
C SER A 226 -5.99 -12.04 -21.26
N MET A 227 -5.96 -13.03 -22.14
CA MET A 227 -6.82 -13.07 -23.34
C MET A 227 -8.32 -13.15 -23.02
N ASP A 228 -8.69 -13.71 -21.86
CA ASP A 228 -10.05 -13.72 -21.34
C ASP A 228 -10.50 -12.36 -20.77
N GLY A 229 -9.62 -11.36 -20.78
CA GLY A 229 -9.92 -9.99 -20.38
C GLY A 229 -9.67 -9.67 -18.91
N GLN A 230 -9.18 -10.63 -18.10
CA GLN A 230 -8.86 -10.34 -16.70
C GLN A 230 -7.69 -9.35 -16.59
N ALA A 231 -7.80 -8.45 -15.61
CA ALA A 231 -6.74 -7.54 -15.25
C ALA A 231 -5.90 -8.15 -14.12
N LEU A 232 -4.65 -8.46 -14.43
CA LEU A 232 -3.69 -9.12 -13.55
C LEU A 232 -2.45 -8.24 -13.36
N VAL A 233 -1.65 -8.57 -12.35
CA VAL A 233 -0.32 -7.99 -12.12
C VAL A 233 0.70 -9.12 -12.13
N ALA A 234 1.75 -8.95 -12.90
CA ALA A 234 2.90 -9.85 -12.93
C ALA A 234 4.08 -9.18 -12.22
N LYS A 235 4.66 -9.85 -11.23
CA LYS A 235 5.81 -9.36 -10.46
C LYS A 235 7.03 -10.23 -10.67
N ARG A 236 8.20 -9.58 -10.65
CA ARG A 236 9.51 -10.24 -10.65
C ARG A 236 10.50 -9.43 -9.84
N PHE A 237 11.57 -10.08 -9.39
CA PHE A 237 12.68 -9.39 -8.76
C PHE A 237 13.50 -8.60 -9.78
N TYR A 238 14.02 -7.45 -9.34
CA TYR A 238 15.08 -6.71 -10.02
C TYR A 238 16.30 -6.47 -9.13
N ARG A 239 16.15 -6.65 -7.80
CA ARG A 239 17.24 -6.65 -6.82
C ARG A 239 17.00 -7.76 -5.77
N ILE A 240 18.06 -8.40 -5.28
CA ILE A 240 18.02 -9.47 -4.26
C ILE A 240 18.78 -9.10 -2.99
N SER A 241 19.77 -8.21 -3.09
CA SER A 241 20.53 -7.71 -1.94
C SER A 241 20.07 -6.32 -1.53
N ASP A 242 20.20 -6.02 -0.23
CA ASP A 242 19.97 -4.67 0.32
C ASP A 242 21.10 -3.68 -0.03
N SER A 243 22.14 -4.13 -0.73
CA SER A 243 23.22 -3.24 -1.17
C SER A 243 22.69 -2.16 -2.13
N ASP A 244 23.00 -0.90 -1.83
CA ASP A 244 22.70 0.22 -2.72
C ASP A 244 23.56 0.21 -3.99
N GLU A 245 24.66 -0.55 -3.99
CA GLU A 245 25.42 -0.81 -5.20
C GLU A 245 24.58 -1.57 -6.21
N MET A 246 24.59 -1.07 -7.45
CA MET A 246 23.94 -1.73 -8.56
C MET A 246 24.67 -3.04 -8.86
N GLY A 247 24.25 -4.10 -8.19
CA GLY A 247 24.75 -5.45 -8.42
C GLY A 247 24.50 -5.93 -9.85
N PRO A 248 25.02 -7.12 -10.20
CA PRO A 248 24.73 -7.71 -11.49
C PRO A 248 23.21 -7.89 -11.70
N PRO A 249 22.72 -7.87 -12.96
CA PRO A 249 21.34 -8.21 -13.25
C PRO A 249 20.97 -9.57 -12.67
N ILE A 250 19.78 -9.67 -12.08
CA ILE A 250 19.27 -10.93 -11.51
C ILE A 250 19.16 -11.99 -12.61
N THR A 251 19.67 -13.18 -12.31
CA THR A 251 19.52 -14.35 -13.18
C THR A 251 18.11 -14.94 -13.11
N VAL A 252 17.69 -15.64 -14.17
CA VAL A 252 16.38 -16.33 -14.21
C VAL A 252 16.22 -17.29 -13.02
N LEU A 253 17.28 -18.04 -12.68
CA LEU A 253 17.29 -18.98 -11.57
C LEU A 253 17.09 -18.28 -10.22
N GLU A 254 17.82 -17.20 -9.95
CA GLU A 254 17.68 -16.44 -8.70
C GLU A 254 16.27 -15.85 -8.54
N ASN A 255 15.73 -15.23 -9.61
CA ASN A 255 14.36 -14.74 -9.59
C ASN A 255 13.37 -15.87 -9.32
N ARG A 256 13.51 -17.02 -10.01
CA ARG A 256 12.64 -18.18 -9.84
C ARG A 256 12.65 -18.65 -8.37
N THR A 257 13.82 -18.89 -7.79
CA THR A 257 13.95 -19.33 -6.40
C THR A 257 13.19 -18.40 -5.44
N GLN A 258 13.37 -17.08 -5.59
CA GLN A 258 12.74 -16.12 -4.70
C GLN A 258 11.23 -15.99 -4.92
N ILE A 259 10.76 -16.03 -6.17
CA ILE A 259 9.32 -15.99 -6.49
C ILE A 259 8.58 -17.23 -5.97
N TYR A 260 9.20 -18.41 -6.02
CA TYR A 260 8.65 -19.62 -5.39
C TYR A 260 8.50 -19.44 -3.87
N LEU A 261 9.51 -18.90 -3.20
CA LEU A 261 9.44 -18.60 -1.77
C LEU A 261 8.31 -17.61 -1.47
N GLU A 262 8.12 -16.56 -2.28
CA GLU A 262 7.02 -15.61 -2.08
C GLU A 262 5.62 -16.25 -2.20
N LEU A 263 5.39 -17.12 -3.19
CA LEU A 263 4.11 -17.82 -3.28
C LEU A 263 3.92 -18.79 -2.11
N ARG A 264 4.97 -19.53 -1.75
CA ARG A 264 4.99 -20.38 -0.55
C ARG A 264 4.58 -19.59 0.69
N HIS A 265 5.09 -18.36 0.79
CA HIS A 265 4.71 -17.40 1.81
C HIS A 265 3.22 -17.17 1.76
N LEU A 266 2.70 -16.52 0.72
CA LEU A 266 1.27 -16.23 0.56
C LEU A 266 0.34 -17.38 1.00
N MET A 267 0.62 -18.60 0.54
CA MET A 267 -0.24 -19.75 0.82
C MET A 267 -0.24 -20.23 2.28
N VAL A 268 0.92 -20.29 2.94
CA VAL A 268 0.96 -20.65 4.38
C VAL A 268 0.35 -19.56 5.25
N GLY A 269 0.46 -18.29 4.84
CA GLY A 269 -0.24 -17.18 5.51
C GLY A 269 -1.75 -17.40 5.47
N ALA A 270 -2.28 -17.77 4.31
CA ALA A 270 -3.68 -18.12 4.14
C ALA A 270 -4.09 -19.33 5.01
N TYR A 271 -3.23 -20.34 5.11
CA TYR A 271 -3.43 -21.48 6.00
C TYR A 271 -3.54 -21.06 7.47
N PHE A 272 -2.59 -20.26 7.99
CA PHE A 272 -2.65 -19.79 9.37
C PHE A 272 -3.86 -18.90 9.63
N LEU A 273 -4.28 -18.08 8.66
CA LEU A 273 -5.47 -17.24 8.80
C LEU A 273 -6.74 -18.07 8.96
N LYS A 274 -6.86 -19.16 8.21
CA LYS A 274 -7.94 -20.12 8.38
C LYS A 274 -7.92 -20.75 9.77
N GLN A 275 -6.75 -21.16 10.26
CA GLN A 275 -6.61 -21.71 11.61
C GLN A 275 -6.95 -20.69 12.70
N PHE A 276 -6.53 -19.43 12.51
CA PHE A 276 -6.86 -18.32 13.41
C PHE A 276 -8.37 -18.10 13.51
N PHE A 277 -9.08 -18.04 12.38
CA PHE A 277 -10.54 -17.91 12.39
C PHE A 277 -11.25 -19.11 13.01
N MET A 278 -10.73 -20.32 12.80
CA MET A 278 -11.26 -21.51 13.47
C MET A 278 -11.06 -21.45 14.99
N ALA A 279 -9.90 -20.97 15.46
CA ALA A 279 -9.62 -20.77 16.87
C ALA A 279 -10.52 -19.70 17.49
N ALA A 280 -10.66 -18.55 16.84
CA ALA A 280 -11.55 -17.47 17.29
C ALA A 280 -13.01 -17.92 17.37
N LYS A 281 -13.52 -18.62 16.35
CA LYS A 281 -14.86 -19.19 16.35
C LYS A 281 -15.07 -20.19 17.49
N ARG A 282 -14.09 -21.06 17.75
CA ARG A 282 -14.16 -22.06 18.84
C ARG A 282 -14.21 -21.41 20.22
N GLN A 283 -13.48 -20.31 20.40
CA GLN A 283 -13.40 -19.58 21.65
C GLN A 283 -14.46 -18.46 21.79
N GLY A 284 -15.32 -18.28 20.78
CA GLY A 284 -16.35 -17.23 20.79
C GLY A 284 -15.79 -15.81 20.76
N VAL A 285 -14.59 -15.61 20.20
CA VAL A 285 -13.93 -14.30 20.12
C VAL A 285 -14.36 -13.59 18.84
N ASP A 286 -14.89 -12.39 18.98
CA ASP A 286 -15.25 -11.54 17.84
C ASP A 286 -13.98 -10.99 17.17
N VAL A 287 -13.88 -11.20 15.86
CA VAL A 287 -12.74 -10.82 15.04
C VAL A 287 -13.24 -10.29 13.70
N TYR A 288 -12.43 -9.46 13.05
CA TYR A 288 -12.73 -9.01 11.70
C TYR A 288 -12.51 -10.15 10.70
N THR A 289 -13.57 -10.84 10.30
CA THR A 289 -13.51 -12.05 9.45
C THR A 289 -13.34 -11.76 7.97
N ALA A 290 -13.49 -10.50 7.55
CA ALA A 290 -13.37 -10.09 6.16
C ALA A 290 -11.90 -9.82 5.80
N ILE A 291 -11.03 -10.78 6.10
CA ILE A 291 -9.60 -10.77 5.74
C ILE A 291 -9.32 -11.98 4.86
N GLU A 292 -8.64 -11.76 3.75
CA GLU A 292 -8.20 -12.82 2.84
C GLU A 292 -6.77 -12.55 2.37
N PHE A 293 -6.00 -13.58 2.02
CA PHE A 293 -4.73 -13.37 1.31
C PHE A 293 -4.97 -13.20 -0.19
N ALA A 294 -4.03 -12.53 -0.86
CA ALA A 294 -4.05 -12.41 -2.30
C ALA A 294 -4.07 -13.78 -2.99
N ASP A 295 -5.06 -13.99 -3.86
CA ASP A 295 -5.03 -15.12 -4.80
C ASP A 295 -3.91 -14.90 -5.81
N ALA A 296 -2.95 -15.82 -5.81
CA ALA A 296 -1.73 -15.72 -6.58
C ALA A 296 -1.26 -17.09 -7.06
N TRP A 297 -0.52 -17.08 -8.17
CA TRP A 297 0.07 -18.27 -8.79
C TRP A 297 1.38 -17.88 -9.48
N LEU A 298 2.20 -18.86 -9.86
CA LEU A 298 3.42 -18.59 -10.62
C LEU A 298 3.18 -18.81 -12.10
N GLY A 299 3.56 -17.82 -12.92
CA GLY A 299 3.53 -17.94 -14.37
C GLY A 299 4.95 -18.05 -14.91
N GLN A 300 5.31 -19.18 -15.50
CA GLN A 300 6.58 -19.35 -16.19
C GLN A 300 6.42 -19.00 -17.66
N GLU A 301 7.22 -18.07 -18.19
CA GLU A 301 7.25 -17.80 -19.64
C GLU A 301 7.76 -19.05 -20.38
N ILE A 302 6.98 -19.53 -21.36
CA ILE A 302 7.32 -20.72 -22.17
C ILE A 302 7.68 -20.41 -23.63
N GLN A 303 7.69 -19.12 -23.98
CA GLN A 303 7.96 -18.67 -25.34
C GLN A 303 9.46 -18.52 -25.63
N VAL A 304 9.83 -18.75 -26.89
CA VAL A 304 11.23 -18.73 -27.35
C VAL A 304 11.86 -17.34 -27.26
N ILE A 305 11.07 -16.27 -27.42
CA ILE A 305 11.54 -14.89 -27.34
C ILE A 305 11.02 -14.29 -26.03
N PRO A 306 11.91 -14.03 -25.04
CA PRO A 306 11.50 -13.43 -23.77
C PRO A 306 10.77 -12.11 -24.00
N THR A 307 9.79 -11.82 -23.15
CA THR A 307 9.14 -10.51 -23.18
C THR A 307 10.14 -9.41 -22.85
N LYS A 308 9.94 -8.19 -23.34
CA LYS A 308 10.79 -7.06 -22.92
C LYS A 308 10.70 -6.82 -21.40
N ALA A 309 9.53 -7.10 -20.82
CA ALA A 309 9.29 -6.99 -19.38
C ALA A 309 10.20 -7.94 -18.58
N SER A 310 10.48 -9.15 -19.09
CA SER A 310 11.34 -10.13 -18.43
C SER A 310 12.73 -9.59 -18.10
N GLY A 311 13.26 -8.71 -18.95
CA GLY A 311 14.64 -8.23 -18.86
C GLY A 311 15.70 -9.31 -19.15
N ALA A 312 15.27 -10.52 -19.56
CA ALA A 312 16.18 -11.60 -19.92
C ALA A 312 16.72 -11.37 -21.33
N ALA A 313 18.05 -11.43 -21.49
CA ALA A 313 18.70 -11.24 -22.79
C ALA A 313 18.55 -12.47 -23.71
N LYS A 314 18.46 -13.67 -23.13
CA LYS A 314 18.22 -14.94 -23.80
C LYS A 314 17.42 -15.86 -22.86
N VAL A 315 16.60 -16.73 -23.43
CA VAL A 315 16.10 -17.90 -22.70
C VAL A 315 17.31 -18.81 -22.43
N ASP A 316 17.38 -19.41 -21.25
CA ASP A 316 18.46 -20.36 -20.96
C ASP A 316 18.39 -21.60 -21.89
N ASP A 317 19.41 -22.46 -21.81
CA ASP A 317 19.47 -23.69 -22.62
C ASP A 317 18.31 -24.66 -22.31
N THR A 318 17.57 -24.45 -21.22
CA THR A 318 16.38 -25.23 -20.86
C THR A 318 15.10 -24.73 -21.53
N HIS A 319 15.19 -23.63 -22.28
CA HIS A 319 14.05 -22.92 -22.87
C HIS A 319 13.02 -22.42 -21.83
N GLU A 320 13.42 -22.31 -20.56
CA GLU A 320 12.57 -21.77 -19.50
C GLU A 320 12.78 -20.26 -19.38
N GLY A 321 11.70 -19.50 -19.60
CA GLY A 321 11.71 -18.06 -19.40
C GLY A 321 11.59 -17.67 -17.93
N ILE A 322 11.48 -16.37 -17.67
CA ILE A 322 11.35 -15.85 -16.30
C ILE A 322 10.05 -16.35 -15.64
N THR A 323 10.12 -16.62 -14.34
CA THR A 323 8.95 -16.93 -13.51
C THR A 323 8.39 -15.66 -12.88
N TRP A 324 7.09 -15.44 -13.04
CA TRP A 324 6.35 -14.31 -12.50
C TRP A 324 5.52 -14.75 -11.31
N LEU A 325 5.43 -13.92 -10.26
CA LEU A 325 4.32 -14.01 -9.31
C LEU A 325 3.14 -13.24 -9.89
N VAL A 326 2.06 -13.95 -10.22
CA VAL A 326 0.87 -13.38 -10.86
C VAL A 326 -0.28 -13.33 -9.86
N GLU A 327 -0.96 -12.19 -9.81
CA GLU A 327 -2.10 -11.94 -8.91
C GLU A 327 -3.16 -11.09 -9.60
N THR A 328 -4.38 -11.06 -9.06
CA THR A 328 -5.42 -10.13 -9.54
C THR A 328 -4.98 -8.68 -9.35
N LYS A 329 -5.20 -7.84 -10.38
CA LYS A 329 -4.93 -6.41 -10.27
C LYS A 329 -5.88 -5.75 -9.26
N ARG A 330 -5.30 -4.92 -8.41
CA ARG A 330 -5.98 -4.15 -7.35
C ARG A 330 -5.55 -2.69 -7.42
N ALA A 331 -6.20 -1.84 -6.62
CA ALA A 331 -5.76 -0.46 -6.42
C ALA A 331 -4.33 -0.44 -5.85
N THR A 332 -3.54 0.53 -6.29
CA THR A 332 -2.10 0.61 -6.02
C THR A 332 -1.79 1.08 -4.61
N THR A 333 -2.72 1.78 -3.96
CA THR A 333 -2.56 2.13 -2.54
C THR A 333 -2.68 0.90 -1.67
N VAL A 334 -1.77 0.79 -0.73
CA VAL A 334 -1.67 -0.31 0.21
C VAL A 334 -1.65 0.29 1.60
N GLU A 335 -2.36 -0.32 2.52
CA GLU A 335 -2.26 -0.01 3.93
C GLU A 335 -1.30 -0.99 4.60
N HIS A 336 -0.37 -0.44 5.40
CA HIS A 336 0.56 -1.21 6.21
C HIS A 336 0.03 -1.35 7.63
N PHE A 337 -0.14 -2.58 8.11
CA PHE A 337 -0.58 -2.88 9.48
C PHE A 337 0.60 -3.19 10.41
N THR A 338 1.65 -3.80 9.84
CA THR A 338 2.94 -3.99 10.49
C THR A 338 4.04 -3.66 9.50
N PHE A 339 5.22 -3.33 10.00
CA PHE A 339 6.44 -3.24 9.20
C PHE A 339 7.33 -4.45 9.48
N THR A 340 8.50 -4.47 8.87
CA THR A 340 9.49 -5.54 8.96
C THR A 340 10.10 -5.70 10.36
N LEU A 341 10.58 -4.60 10.96
CA LEU A 341 11.18 -4.58 12.31
C LEU A 341 10.40 -3.66 13.27
N ASN A 342 9.15 -3.34 12.92
CA ASN A 342 8.26 -2.56 13.77
C ASN A 342 6.86 -3.14 13.69
N HIS A 343 6.43 -3.79 14.78
CA HIS A 343 5.13 -4.45 14.86
C HIS A 343 4.09 -3.64 15.63
N GLN A 344 4.38 -2.37 15.94
CA GLN A 344 3.44 -1.51 16.65
C GLN A 344 2.33 -1.08 15.71
N THR A 345 1.07 -1.28 16.14
CA THR A 345 -0.08 -0.76 15.41
C THR A 345 -0.53 0.57 16.01
N ARG A 346 -0.69 1.58 15.17
CA ARG A 346 -1.29 2.87 15.57
C ARG A 346 -2.81 2.81 15.54
N ARG A 347 -3.36 1.88 14.75
CA ARG A 347 -4.79 1.73 14.55
C ARG A 347 -5.40 0.88 15.66
N GLN A 348 -6.56 1.31 16.14
CA GLN A 348 -7.25 0.68 17.27
C GLN A 348 -8.63 0.11 16.88
N ASP A 349 -8.97 0.14 15.60
CA ASP A 349 -10.17 -0.51 15.08
C ASP A 349 -10.03 -2.04 15.07
N LEU A 350 -11.18 -2.71 14.94
CA LEU A 350 -11.27 -4.16 15.03
C LEU A 350 -10.40 -4.87 13.99
N CYS A 351 -10.27 -4.32 12.77
CA CYS A 351 -9.46 -4.91 11.71
C CYS A 351 -7.97 -4.90 12.09
N ALA A 352 -7.44 -3.74 12.49
CA ALA A 352 -6.05 -3.63 12.93
C ALA A 352 -5.73 -4.52 14.15
N LYS A 353 -6.63 -4.54 15.15
CA LYS A 353 -6.51 -5.44 16.32
C LYS A 353 -6.52 -6.91 15.92
N THR A 354 -7.36 -7.29 14.96
CA THR A 354 -7.44 -8.66 14.45
C THR A 354 -6.16 -9.08 13.75
N ILE A 355 -5.59 -8.22 12.89
CA ILE A 355 -4.35 -8.50 12.17
C ILE A 355 -3.16 -8.65 13.13
N HIS A 356 -3.11 -7.81 14.16
CA HIS A 356 -2.05 -7.87 15.17
C HIS A 356 -2.15 -9.15 16.01
N ALA A 357 -3.36 -9.53 16.40
CA ALA A 357 -3.61 -10.81 17.06
C ALA A 357 -3.31 -12.01 16.16
N PHE A 358 -3.57 -11.90 14.86
CA PHE A 358 -3.25 -12.92 13.87
C PHE A 358 -1.73 -13.11 13.70
N ALA A 359 -0.94 -12.03 13.68
CA ALA A 359 0.52 -12.11 13.67
C ALA A 359 1.06 -12.87 14.89
N HIS A 360 0.56 -12.55 16.08
CA HIS A 360 0.90 -13.26 17.33
C HIS A 360 0.41 -14.72 17.30
N PHE A 361 -0.82 -14.98 16.86
CA PHE A 361 -1.35 -16.34 16.70
C PHE A 361 -0.43 -17.19 15.83
N THR A 362 0.07 -16.64 14.72
CA THR A 362 0.98 -17.36 13.82
C THR A 362 2.29 -17.72 14.52
N TYR A 363 2.84 -16.81 15.31
CA TYR A 363 4.03 -17.09 16.14
C TYR A 363 3.79 -18.22 17.13
N GLY A 364 2.71 -18.15 17.93
CA GLY A 364 2.38 -19.21 18.89
C GLY A 364 2.08 -20.55 18.21
N ASN A 365 1.24 -20.55 17.17
CA ASN A 365 0.77 -21.76 16.48
C ASN A 365 1.84 -22.41 15.61
N SER A 366 2.86 -21.67 15.19
CA SER A 366 4.05 -22.22 14.51
C SER A 366 5.12 -22.72 15.48
N GLN A 367 4.82 -22.87 16.77
CA GLN A 367 5.79 -23.22 17.81
C GLN A 367 6.97 -22.23 17.85
N LYS A 368 6.67 -20.93 17.76
CA LYS A 368 7.64 -19.83 17.79
C LYS A 368 8.66 -19.85 16.65
N SER A 369 8.33 -20.47 15.51
CA SER A 369 9.25 -20.59 14.37
C SER A 369 8.96 -19.63 13.21
N ILE A 370 7.76 -19.05 13.15
CA ILE A 370 7.33 -18.15 12.07
C ILE A 370 6.73 -16.89 12.67
N VAL A 371 7.21 -15.74 12.21
CA VAL A 371 6.56 -14.44 12.44
C VAL A 371 6.00 -13.96 11.10
N LEU A 372 4.80 -13.37 11.13
CA LEU A 372 4.29 -12.61 10.00
C LEU A 372 4.58 -11.14 10.27
N ALA A 373 5.29 -10.53 9.33
CA ALA A 373 5.71 -9.14 9.37
C ALA A 373 5.34 -8.48 8.04
N ASP A 374 5.51 -7.16 7.97
CA ASP A 374 5.15 -6.37 6.78
C ASP A 374 3.73 -6.67 6.26
N ILE A 375 2.79 -6.91 7.17
CA ILE A 375 1.42 -7.25 6.81
C ILE A 375 0.78 -6.02 6.21
N GLN A 376 0.53 -6.12 4.91
CA GLN A 376 0.00 -5.08 4.07
C GLN A 376 -1.30 -5.54 3.44
N GLY A 377 -2.24 -4.62 3.21
CA GLY A 377 -3.49 -4.97 2.57
C GLY A 377 -4.16 -3.81 1.85
N ASN A 378 -5.18 -4.13 1.06
CA ASN A 378 -6.07 -3.12 0.49
C ASN A 378 -7.53 -3.54 0.72
N PHE A 379 -8.38 -2.57 1.04
CA PHE A 379 -9.81 -2.79 1.14
C PHE A 379 -10.42 -2.88 -0.27
N TYR A 380 -10.89 -4.07 -0.62
CA TYR A 380 -11.49 -4.35 -1.91
C TYR A 380 -13.00 -4.04 -1.92
N ASN A 381 -13.48 -3.45 -3.04
CA ASN A 381 -14.89 -3.40 -3.44
C ASN A 381 -15.92 -2.94 -2.39
N CYS A 382 -15.74 -1.79 -1.73
CA CYS A 382 -16.73 -1.12 -0.84
C CYS A 382 -17.39 -1.97 0.28
N CYS A 383 -17.11 -3.27 0.35
CA CYS A 383 -17.76 -4.28 1.17
C CYS A 383 -16.89 -4.67 2.37
N SER A 384 -15.91 -3.83 2.73
CA SER A 384 -15.06 -4.04 3.90
C SER A 384 -14.34 -5.41 3.86
N PHE A 385 -13.75 -5.79 2.73
CA PHE A 385 -12.86 -6.96 2.64
C PHE A 385 -11.41 -6.49 2.53
N LEU A 386 -10.57 -6.89 3.49
CA LEU A 386 -9.15 -6.63 3.45
C LEU A 386 -8.43 -7.79 2.75
N LYS A 387 -7.89 -7.51 1.57
CA LYS A 387 -6.99 -8.44 0.89
C LYS A 387 -5.57 -8.16 1.34
N LEU A 388 -4.98 -9.07 2.11
CA LEU A 388 -3.59 -9.03 2.52
C LEU A 388 -2.70 -9.41 1.35
N ILE A 389 -1.73 -8.55 1.03
CA ILE A 389 -0.81 -8.78 -0.07
C ILE A 389 0.60 -8.45 0.34
N ASN A 390 1.57 -9.07 -0.34
CA ASN A 390 2.98 -8.72 -0.20
C ASN A 390 3.36 -8.61 1.27
N TYR A 391 2.97 -9.61 2.06
CA TYR A 391 3.64 -9.75 3.32
C TYR A 391 5.00 -10.37 2.99
N HIS A 392 6.08 -9.65 3.30
CA HIS A 392 7.32 -10.36 3.46
C HIS A 392 7.13 -11.26 4.67
N ARG A 393 7.10 -12.56 4.43
CA ARG A 393 7.49 -13.47 5.49
C ARG A 393 8.97 -13.20 5.70
N HIS A 394 9.25 -12.29 6.63
CA HIS A 394 10.29 -12.57 7.59
C HIS A 394 9.74 -13.74 8.40
N SER A 395 9.66 -14.95 7.83
CA SER A 395 9.70 -16.10 8.71
C SER A 395 11.12 -16.01 9.15
N CYS A 396 11.27 -15.30 10.24
CA CYS A 396 12.38 -15.25 11.12
C CYS A 396 12.60 -16.68 11.59
N THR A 397 12.95 -17.55 10.64
CA THR A 397 13.37 -18.88 10.94
C THR A 397 14.67 -18.66 11.68
N PRO A 398 14.96 -19.45 12.71
CA PRO A 398 16.28 -19.40 13.33
C PRO A 398 17.44 -19.64 12.33
N ARG A 399 17.13 -20.01 11.07
CA ARG A 399 18.06 -20.38 10.01
C ARG A 399 18.23 -19.33 8.89
N CYS A 400 17.39 -18.28 8.87
CA CYS A 400 17.36 -17.27 7.81
C CYS A 400 17.22 -17.85 6.39
N ASP A 401 16.48 -18.95 6.22
CA ASP A 401 16.42 -19.72 4.96
C ASP A 401 15.11 -19.53 4.19
N SER A 402 14.26 -18.57 4.60
CA SER A 402 12.95 -18.41 3.98
C SER A 402 12.90 -17.51 2.75
N GLY A 403 13.97 -16.78 2.45
CA GLY A 403 14.09 -15.92 1.27
C GLY A 403 14.56 -14.52 1.60
N ILE A 404 14.51 -13.63 0.61
CA ILE A 404 14.84 -12.21 0.80
C ILE A 404 13.90 -11.59 1.81
N GLY A 405 14.46 -10.73 2.67
CA GLY A 405 13.71 -10.20 3.79
C GLY A 405 13.38 -11.31 4.77
N ASP A 406 14.38 -12.02 5.27
CA ASP A 406 14.30 -12.87 6.45
C ASP A 406 15.31 -12.32 7.46
N PHE A 407 14.82 -11.67 8.54
CA PHE A 407 15.69 -11.11 9.59
C PHE A 407 15.98 -12.12 10.70
N GLY A 408 15.58 -13.39 10.54
CA GLY A 408 15.84 -14.45 11.51
C GLY A 408 15.48 -14.05 12.94
N VAL A 409 16.36 -14.38 13.88
CA VAL A 409 16.13 -14.09 15.31
C VAL A 409 15.87 -12.60 15.60
N GLU A 410 16.42 -11.68 14.80
CA GLU A 410 16.20 -10.24 14.99
C GLU A 410 14.73 -9.86 14.77
N GLY A 411 14.11 -10.33 13.68
CA GLY A 411 12.71 -10.03 13.42
C GLY A 411 11.73 -10.78 14.35
N ILE A 412 12.11 -11.94 14.92
CA ILE A 412 11.36 -12.52 16.05
C ILE A 412 11.45 -11.59 17.25
N ARG A 413 12.65 -11.10 17.58
CA ARG A 413 12.88 -10.25 18.73
C ARG A 413 12.10 -8.95 18.63
N SER A 414 12.04 -8.33 17.44
CA SER A 414 11.24 -7.11 17.23
C SER A 414 9.76 -7.36 17.50
N LEU A 415 9.20 -8.50 17.05
CA LEU A 415 7.80 -8.85 17.39
C LEU A 415 7.62 -8.95 18.89
N ILE A 416 8.49 -9.69 19.60
CA ILE A 416 8.37 -9.90 21.06
C ILE A 416 8.44 -8.57 21.81
N GLN A 417 9.31 -7.65 21.37
CA GLN A 417 9.50 -6.35 22.00
C GLN A 417 8.33 -5.39 21.74
N ASP A 418 7.84 -5.34 20.50
CA ASP A 418 6.80 -4.39 20.08
C ASP A 418 5.37 -4.89 20.33
N HIS A 419 5.16 -6.20 20.44
CA HIS A 419 3.83 -6.76 20.55
C HIS A 419 3.28 -6.59 21.97
N HIS A 420 2.26 -5.75 22.09
CA HIS A 420 1.42 -5.68 23.28
C HIS A 420 0.11 -6.44 23.04
N CYS A 421 -0.16 -7.45 23.87
CA CYS A 421 -1.40 -8.21 23.77
C CYS A 421 -2.62 -7.29 23.93
N GLY A 422 -3.48 -7.28 22.92
CA GLY A 422 -4.81 -6.68 22.99
C GLY A 422 -5.86 -7.66 23.55
N ASP A 423 -7.12 -7.23 23.52
CA ASP A 423 -8.25 -8.02 24.05
C ASP A 423 -8.46 -9.31 23.24
N ILE A 424 -8.25 -9.27 21.92
CA ILE A 424 -8.33 -10.46 21.05
C ILE A 424 -7.24 -11.46 21.44
N CYS A 425 -5.99 -11.03 21.61
CA CYS A 425 -4.88 -11.91 22.02
C CYS A 425 -5.15 -12.59 23.37
N ARG A 426 -5.62 -11.82 24.36
CA ARG A 426 -5.97 -12.33 25.69
C ARG A 426 -7.14 -13.33 25.61
N SER A 427 -8.19 -12.99 24.87
CA SER A 427 -9.37 -13.84 24.72
C SER A 427 -9.08 -15.14 23.98
N LEU A 428 -8.05 -15.15 23.12
CA LEU A 428 -7.55 -16.35 22.43
C LEU A 428 -6.54 -17.17 23.25
N GLY A 429 -6.14 -16.71 24.44
CA GLY A 429 -5.13 -17.35 25.27
C GLY A 429 -3.68 -17.17 24.78
N LEU A 430 -3.41 -16.21 23.88
CA LEU A 430 -2.08 -16.07 23.25
C LEU A 430 -1.03 -15.42 24.16
N HIS A 431 -1.44 -14.75 25.23
CA HIS A 431 -0.56 -14.02 26.14
C HIS A 431 0.54 -14.88 26.79
N GLU A 432 0.37 -16.21 26.85
CA GLU A 432 1.38 -17.15 27.36
C GLU A 432 2.45 -17.51 26.30
N SER A 433 2.24 -17.13 25.04
CA SER A 433 3.04 -17.60 23.90
C SER A 433 4.13 -16.64 23.43
N VAL A 434 4.17 -15.39 23.92
CA VAL A 434 5.31 -14.47 23.70
C VAL A 434 6.44 -14.83 24.64
#